data_AF-A0A7X9FLU7-F1
#
_entry.id   AF-A0A7X9FLU7-F1
#
_cell.length_a   1.000
_cell.length_b   1.000
_cell.length_c   1.000
_cell.angle_alpha   90.00
_cell.angle_beta   90.00
_cell.angle_gamma   90.00
#
_symmetry.space_group_name_H-M   'P 1'
#
loop_
_entity.id
_entity.type
_entity.pdbx_description
1 polymer ?
#
loop_
_entity_poly.entity_id
_entity_poly.type
_entity_poly.pdbx_seq_one_letter_code
_entity_poly.pdbx_strand_id
1 'polypeptide(L)'
;APLDPEGVLRDEFLNARGAIARFDRGAIEIRVLDTQECPAADVAVAGLVRAALMALADGRLGDLERFRAMDTARLAGILALVVRDADTARIEDREYLAALGISGRPRPAGEIWTRLRERCVPLPDHDPAWDAPLAAILERGCLSRRILAALGGDVSRERLVAVYGRLADCLEAGEVFYG
;
A
#
# COMPACT_ATOMS: atom_id res chain seq x y z
N ALA A 1 -9.27 -31.13 6.10
CA ALA A 1 -10.53 -30.84 5.38
C ALA A 1 -10.68 -31.83 4.23
N PRO A 2 -11.85 -32.10 3.64
CA PRO A 2 -12.00 -33.09 2.55
C PRO A 2 -11.11 -32.83 1.31
N LEU A 3 -10.52 -31.64 1.19
CA LEU A 3 -9.58 -31.24 0.13
C LEU A 3 -8.10 -31.18 0.57
N ASP A 4 -7.80 -31.55 1.81
CA ASP A 4 -6.43 -31.65 2.35
C ASP A 4 -6.31 -32.93 3.19
N PRO A 5 -6.28 -34.10 2.53
CA PRO A 5 -6.20 -35.39 3.22
C PRO A 5 -4.85 -35.61 3.91
N GLU A 6 -3.80 -34.92 3.45
CA GLU A 6 -2.43 -35.03 3.98
C GLU A 6 -2.13 -34.02 5.09
N GLY A 7 -3.02 -33.05 5.33
CA GLY A 7 -2.82 -32.04 6.38
C GLY A 7 -1.69 -31.06 6.06
N VAL A 8 -1.35 -30.88 4.79
CA VAL A 8 -0.24 -30.03 4.33
C VAL A 8 -0.64 -28.56 4.38
N LEU A 9 -1.93 -28.27 4.19
CA LEU A 9 -2.49 -26.92 4.34
C LEU A 9 -2.88 -26.69 5.80
N ARG A 10 -1.88 -26.69 6.71
CA ARG A 10 -2.08 -26.32 8.11
C ARG A 10 -1.38 -25.01 8.46
N ASP A 11 -1.97 -24.34 9.45
CA ASP A 11 -1.48 -23.14 10.13
C ASP A 11 -1.16 -21.95 9.22
N GLU A 12 0.08 -21.81 8.76
CA GLU A 12 0.58 -20.62 8.05
C GLU A 12 0.06 -20.52 6.60
N PHE A 13 -0.27 -21.66 5.98
CA PHE A 13 -0.62 -21.74 4.55
C PHE A 13 -2.11 -21.49 4.24
N LEU A 14 -3.00 -21.64 5.24
CA LEU A 14 -4.45 -21.42 5.07
C LEU A 14 -4.81 -19.93 4.91
N ASN A 15 -3.96 -19.01 5.38
CA ASN A 15 -4.17 -17.57 5.36
C ASN A 15 -3.27 -16.81 4.35
N ALA A 16 -2.62 -17.53 3.43
CA ALA A 16 -1.54 -17.01 2.57
C ALA A 16 -1.95 -15.98 1.48
N ARG A 17 -3.09 -15.29 1.61
CA ARG A 17 -3.62 -14.38 0.56
C ARG A 17 -3.36 -12.90 0.81
N GLY A 18 -3.02 -12.48 2.04
CA GLY A 18 -2.80 -11.06 2.33
C GLY A 18 -1.93 -10.76 3.54
N ALA A 19 -2.05 -11.53 4.62
CA ALA A 19 -1.16 -11.45 5.76
C ALA A 19 -0.95 -12.83 6.39
N ILE A 20 0.28 -13.14 6.81
CA ILE A 20 0.65 -14.41 7.46
C ILE A 20 1.33 -14.10 8.78
N ALA A 21 0.81 -14.64 9.88
CA ALA A 21 1.53 -14.64 11.14
C ALA A 21 2.65 -15.69 11.07
N ARG A 22 3.90 -15.24 11.14
CA ARG A 22 5.10 -16.08 11.16
C ARG A 22 5.58 -16.16 12.61
N PHE A 23 4.92 -17.01 13.39
CA PHE A 23 5.18 -17.15 14.83
C PHE A 23 6.63 -17.61 15.10
N ASP A 24 7.17 -18.45 14.23
CA ASP A 24 8.58 -18.89 14.21
C ASP A 24 9.59 -17.73 14.14
N ARG A 25 9.18 -16.60 13.54
CA ARG A 25 10.01 -15.40 13.32
C ARG A 25 9.58 -14.21 14.17
N GLY A 26 8.52 -14.35 14.96
CA GLY A 26 7.91 -13.22 15.68
C GLY A 26 7.47 -12.09 14.76
N ALA A 27 6.98 -12.41 13.55
CA ALA A 27 6.69 -11.43 12.50
C ALA A 27 5.31 -11.60 11.88
N ILE A 28 4.81 -10.53 11.25
CA ILE A 28 3.64 -10.58 10.37
C ILE A 28 4.12 -10.26 8.95
N GLU A 29 3.90 -11.17 8.02
CA GLU A 29 4.23 -10.99 6.61
C GLU A 29 3.01 -10.42 5.88
N ILE A 30 3.10 -9.19 5.38
CA ILE A 30 2.03 -8.52 4.62
C ILE A 30 2.34 -8.62 3.13
N ARG A 31 1.42 -9.14 2.33
CA ARG A 31 1.63 -9.53 0.92
C ARG A 31 0.67 -8.86 -0.06
N VAL A 32 0.20 -7.66 0.28
CA VAL A 32 -0.80 -6.92 -0.52
C VAL A 32 -0.19 -5.81 -1.39
N LEU A 33 1.14 -5.63 -1.34
CA LEU A 33 1.85 -4.61 -2.12
C LEU A 33 2.33 -5.20 -3.44
N ASP A 34 2.08 -4.45 -4.52
CA ASP A 34 2.74 -4.69 -5.80
C ASP A 34 4.17 -4.14 -5.79
N THR A 35 5.07 -4.77 -6.54
CA THR A 35 6.42 -4.25 -6.78
C THR A 35 6.34 -2.93 -7.55
N GLN A 36 7.15 -1.97 -7.11
CA GLN A 36 7.27 -0.66 -7.75
C GLN A 36 8.30 -0.68 -8.89
N GLU A 37 8.49 0.46 -9.55
CA GLU A 37 9.38 0.58 -10.71
C GLU A 37 10.86 0.37 -10.36
N CYS A 38 11.26 0.54 -9.10
CA CYS A 38 12.64 0.39 -8.65
C CYS A 38 12.71 0.07 -7.14
N PRO A 39 13.82 -0.53 -6.66
CA PRO A 39 13.98 -0.88 -5.25
C PRO A 39 13.86 0.32 -4.29
N ALA A 40 14.27 1.52 -4.72
CA ALA A 40 14.12 2.73 -3.91
C ALA A 40 12.64 3.04 -3.61
N ALA A 41 11.77 2.86 -4.60
CA ALA A 41 10.33 3.03 -4.42
C ALA A 41 9.72 1.91 -3.56
N ASP A 42 10.15 0.65 -3.75
CA ASP A 42 9.70 -0.46 -2.90
C ASP A 42 10.03 -0.23 -1.42
N VAL A 43 11.28 0.15 -1.13
CA VAL A 43 11.75 0.40 0.25
C VAL A 43 11.04 1.62 0.85
N ALA A 44 10.80 2.68 0.06
CA ALA A 44 10.10 3.86 0.53
C ALA A 44 8.64 3.55 0.94
N VAL A 45 7.92 2.77 0.12
CA VAL A 45 6.56 2.32 0.44
C VAL A 45 6.56 1.42 1.67
N ALA A 46 7.46 0.43 1.73
CA ALA A 46 7.60 -0.45 2.88
C ALA A 46 7.92 0.32 4.18
N GLY A 47 8.79 1.33 4.08
CA GLY A 47 9.15 2.22 5.18
C GLY A 47 7.96 3.01 5.71
N LEU A 48 7.15 3.60 4.82
CA LEU A 48 5.92 4.32 5.21
C LEU A 48 4.88 3.39 5.83
N VAL A 49 4.66 2.20 5.24
CA VAL A 49 3.74 1.18 5.80
C VAL A 49 4.19 0.75 7.18
N ARG A 50 5.49 0.44 7.37
CA ARG A 50 6.07 0.13 8.67
C ARG A 50 5.84 1.26 9.67
N ALA A 51 6.13 2.51 9.29
CA ALA A 51 5.97 3.66 10.18
C ALA A 51 4.51 3.82 10.63
N ALA A 52 3.54 3.65 9.73
CA ALA A 52 2.12 3.71 10.04
C ALA A 52 1.68 2.56 10.96
N LEU A 53 2.13 1.33 10.69
CA LEU A 53 1.83 0.15 11.53
C LEU A 53 2.42 0.27 12.93
N MET A 54 3.67 0.75 13.06
CA MET A 54 4.27 1.01 14.37
C MET A 54 3.50 2.11 15.12
N ALA A 55 3.10 3.18 14.43
CA ALA A 55 2.29 4.22 15.05
C ALA A 55 0.92 3.71 15.53
N LEU A 56 0.28 2.79 14.80
CA LEU A 56 -0.94 2.11 15.23
C LEU A 56 -0.69 1.22 16.46
N ALA A 57 0.36 0.41 16.43
CA ALA A 57 0.70 -0.52 17.51
C ALA A 57 1.06 0.21 18.81
N ASP A 58 1.76 1.34 18.71
CA ASP A 58 2.14 2.19 19.84
C ASP A 58 0.99 3.08 20.35
N GLY A 59 -0.17 3.08 19.69
CA GLY A 59 -1.30 3.96 20.01
C GLY A 59 -1.07 5.45 19.68
N ARG A 60 -0.04 5.77 18.88
CA ARG A 60 0.24 7.15 18.40
C ARG A 60 -0.64 7.54 17.22
N LEU A 61 -1.16 6.56 16.51
CA LEU A 61 -2.07 6.72 15.38
C LEU A 61 -3.36 5.96 15.65
N GLY A 62 -4.49 6.65 15.52
CA GLY A 62 -5.80 6.02 15.55
C GLY A 62 -6.21 5.42 16.89
N ASP A 63 -7.20 4.53 16.84
CA ASP A 63 -7.78 3.82 17.97
C ASP A 63 -7.88 2.32 17.61
N LEU A 64 -6.98 1.52 18.18
CA LEU A 64 -6.86 0.10 17.87
C LEU A 64 -8.10 -0.69 18.30
N GLU A 65 -8.80 -0.27 19.36
CA GLU A 65 -10.03 -0.93 19.81
C GLU A 65 -11.16 -0.72 18.82
N ARG A 66 -11.24 0.46 18.19
CA ARG A 66 -12.18 0.66 17.08
C ARG A 66 -11.90 -0.24 15.91
N PHE A 67 -10.63 -0.44 15.53
CA PHE A 67 -10.29 -1.40 14.47
C PHE A 67 -10.65 -2.83 14.85
N ARG A 68 -10.41 -3.25 16.10
CA ARG A 68 -10.77 -4.60 16.59
C ARG A 68 -12.28 -4.84 16.60
N ALA A 69 -13.07 -3.80 16.85
CA ALA A 69 -14.53 -3.87 16.85
C ALA A 69 -15.13 -3.80 15.43
N MET A 70 -14.35 -3.49 14.40
CA MET A 70 -14.86 -3.43 13.02
C MET A 70 -15.08 -4.82 12.44
N ASP A 71 -16.24 -4.97 11.80
CA ASP A 71 -16.52 -6.16 11.01
C ASP A 71 -15.52 -6.32 9.86
N THR A 72 -15.10 -7.55 9.60
CA THR A 72 -14.11 -7.85 8.57
C THR A 72 -14.66 -7.59 7.16
N ALA A 73 -15.97 -7.75 6.92
CA ALA A 73 -16.55 -7.46 5.61
C ALA A 73 -16.49 -5.96 5.27
N ARG A 74 -16.62 -5.08 6.27
CA ARG A 74 -16.38 -3.64 6.12
C ARG A 74 -14.95 -3.36 5.62
N LEU A 75 -13.94 -3.93 6.29
CA LEU A 75 -12.54 -3.74 5.92
C LEU A 75 -12.23 -4.32 4.54
N ALA A 76 -12.80 -5.49 4.22
CA ALA A 76 -12.66 -6.10 2.90
C ALA A 76 -13.28 -5.24 1.79
N GLY A 77 -14.42 -4.58 2.05
CA GLY A 77 -15.04 -3.64 1.11
C GLY A 77 -14.15 -2.43 0.82
N ILE A 78 -13.50 -1.88 1.85
CA ILE A 78 -12.53 -0.77 1.69
C ILE A 78 -11.30 -1.23 0.90
N LEU A 79 -10.77 -2.41 1.20
CA LEU A 79 -9.65 -2.98 0.46
C LEU A 79 -9.99 -3.17 -1.03
N ALA A 80 -11.15 -3.76 -1.33
CA ALA A 80 -11.60 -3.97 -2.70
C ALA A 80 -11.77 -2.65 -3.46
N LEU A 81 -12.26 -1.60 -2.79
CA LEU A 81 -12.38 -0.27 -3.36
C LEU A 81 -11.00 0.32 -3.71
N VAL A 82 -10.01 0.20 -2.81
CA VAL A 82 -8.64 0.68 -3.04
C VAL A 82 -7.92 -0.14 -4.10
N VAL A 83 -8.14 -1.45 -4.19
CA VAL A 83 -7.60 -2.28 -5.28
C VAL A 83 -8.09 -1.79 -6.64
N ARG A 84 -9.34 -1.35 -6.74
CA ARG A 84 -9.92 -0.84 -8.00
C ARG A 84 -9.46 0.58 -8.35
N ASP A 85 -9.57 1.51 -7.40
CA ASP A 85 -9.44 2.95 -7.67
C ASP A 85 -8.11 3.55 -7.14
N ALA A 86 -7.29 2.75 -6.48
CA ALA A 86 -6.02 3.13 -5.87
C ALA A 86 -6.13 4.37 -4.98
N ASP A 87 -5.19 5.30 -5.09
CA ASP A 87 -5.14 6.59 -4.38
C ASP A 87 -6.40 7.47 -4.59
N THR A 88 -7.17 7.24 -5.66
CA THR A 88 -8.41 7.99 -5.93
C THR A 88 -9.66 7.38 -5.29
N ALA A 89 -9.54 6.18 -4.70
CA ALA A 89 -10.61 5.52 -3.96
C ALA A 89 -11.22 6.43 -2.90
N ARG A 90 -12.51 6.71 -3.00
CA ARG A 90 -13.22 7.57 -2.04
C ARG A 90 -13.65 6.76 -0.82
N ILE A 91 -12.96 6.95 0.30
CA ILE A 91 -13.31 6.28 1.56
C ILE A 91 -14.41 7.07 2.26
N GLU A 92 -15.60 6.48 2.32
CA GLU A 92 -16.81 7.09 2.91
C GLU A 92 -17.14 6.54 4.31
N ASP A 93 -16.54 5.42 4.69
CA ASP A 93 -16.79 4.76 5.97
C ASP A 93 -16.28 5.63 7.13
N ARG A 94 -17.23 6.23 7.85
CA ARG A 94 -16.95 7.19 8.92
C ARG A 94 -16.29 6.53 10.13
N GLU A 95 -16.62 5.28 10.42
CA GLU A 95 -16.04 4.55 11.54
C GLU A 95 -14.58 4.22 11.26
N TYR A 96 -14.28 3.77 10.03
CA TYR A 96 -12.91 3.55 9.56
C TYR A 96 -12.06 4.83 9.62
N LEU A 97 -12.58 5.95 9.09
CA LEU A 97 -11.88 7.23 9.16
C LEU A 97 -11.68 7.69 10.61
N ALA A 98 -12.71 7.57 11.45
CA ALA A 98 -12.61 7.93 12.86
C ALA A 98 -11.59 7.05 13.61
N ALA A 99 -11.50 5.76 13.28
CA ALA A 99 -10.47 4.88 13.85
C ALA A 99 -9.04 5.24 13.42
N LEU A 100 -8.84 5.91 12.27
CA LEU A 100 -7.56 6.51 11.89
C LEU A 100 -7.32 7.88 12.59
N GLY A 101 -8.26 8.37 13.38
CA GLY A 101 -8.25 9.72 13.95
C GLY A 101 -8.54 10.80 12.89
N ILE A 102 -9.20 10.45 11.79
CA ILE A 102 -9.58 11.36 10.72
C ILE A 102 -11.07 11.68 10.89
N SER A 103 -11.38 12.92 11.25
CA SER A 103 -12.76 13.38 11.39
C SER A 103 -13.31 13.95 10.08
N GLY A 104 -14.63 13.83 9.91
CA GLY A 104 -15.38 14.60 8.92
C GLY A 104 -15.80 13.83 7.66
N ARG A 105 -15.58 14.45 6.50
CA ARG A 105 -16.12 14.06 5.19
C ARG A 105 -15.35 12.90 4.55
N PRO A 106 -15.93 12.20 3.56
CA PRO A 106 -15.21 11.24 2.73
C PRO A 106 -13.91 11.80 2.14
N ARG A 107 -12.87 10.96 2.07
CA ARG A 107 -11.51 11.32 1.64
C ARG A 107 -11.02 10.34 0.57
N PRO A 108 -10.27 10.80 -0.44
CA PRO A 108 -9.49 9.91 -1.29
C PRO A 108 -8.43 9.16 -0.45
N ALA A 109 -8.14 7.90 -0.79
CA ALA A 109 -7.12 7.10 -0.13
C ALA A 109 -5.73 7.78 -0.17
N GLY A 110 -5.39 8.47 -1.25
CA GLY A 110 -4.16 9.27 -1.35
C GLY A 110 -4.08 10.36 -0.29
N GLU A 111 -5.18 11.08 -0.02
CA GLU A 111 -5.19 12.12 1.03
C GLU A 111 -5.02 11.51 2.43
N ILE A 112 -5.56 10.30 2.66
CA ILE A 112 -5.35 9.56 3.90
C ILE A 112 -3.86 9.23 4.05
N TRP A 113 -3.23 8.66 3.01
CA TRP A 113 -1.80 8.32 3.05
C TRP A 113 -0.88 9.54 3.18
N THR A 114 -1.20 10.68 2.55
CA THR A 114 -0.46 11.93 2.76
C THR A 114 -0.49 12.36 4.22
N ARG A 115 -1.66 12.31 4.87
CA ARG A 115 -1.78 12.61 6.32
C ARG A 115 -1.03 11.59 7.18
N LEU A 116 -1.04 10.31 6.80
CA LEU A 116 -0.28 9.28 7.51
C LEU A 116 1.22 9.53 7.40
N ARG A 117 1.73 9.93 6.23
CA ARG A 117 3.12 10.35 6.04
C ARG A 117 3.46 11.50 6.99
N GLU A 118 2.69 12.58 6.96
CA GLU A 118 2.93 13.76 7.82
C GLU A 118 2.93 13.42 9.32
N ARG A 119 2.05 12.51 9.76
CA ARG A 119 1.92 12.12 11.18
C ARG A 119 2.93 11.07 11.63
N CYS A 120 3.35 10.18 10.74
CA CYS A 120 4.17 9.01 11.10
C CYS A 120 5.64 9.16 10.69
N VAL A 121 5.96 10.11 9.80
CA VAL A 121 7.32 10.40 9.31
C VAL A 121 7.94 11.63 10.00
N PRO A 122 7.78 11.78 11.33
CA PRO A 122 8.87 12.29 12.15
C PRO A 122 9.26 11.22 13.17
N LEU A 123 10.01 10.23 12.70
CA LEU A 123 10.64 9.18 13.50
C LEU A 123 12.14 9.19 13.20
N PRO A 124 13.02 8.83 14.14
CA PRO A 124 14.46 8.73 13.92
C PRO A 124 14.88 7.77 12.78
N ASP A 125 13.94 6.97 12.25
CA ASP A 125 14.14 5.97 11.19
C ASP A 125 13.80 6.48 9.76
N HIS A 126 13.48 7.76 9.56
CA HIS A 126 13.18 8.26 8.22
C HIS A 126 14.47 8.39 7.39
N ASP A 127 14.53 7.65 6.29
CA ASP A 127 15.58 7.80 5.29
C ASP A 127 15.18 8.88 4.26
N PRO A 128 15.99 9.94 4.06
CA PRO A 128 15.74 10.95 3.04
C PRO A 128 15.60 10.40 1.62
N ALA A 129 16.15 9.21 1.33
CA ALA A 129 15.98 8.52 0.06
C ALA A 129 14.51 8.17 -0.24
N TRP A 130 13.63 8.16 0.77
CA TRP A 130 12.20 7.89 0.60
C TRP A 130 11.42 9.08 0.05
N ASP A 131 11.95 10.31 0.17
CA ASP A 131 11.17 11.50 -0.11
C ASP A 131 10.76 11.63 -1.57
N ALA A 132 11.69 11.40 -2.50
CA ALA A 132 11.39 11.50 -3.93
C ALA A 132 10.40 10.41 -4.41
N PRO A 133 10.57 9.11 -4.06
CA PRO A 133 9.58 8.09 -4.39
C PRO A 133 8.20 8.33 -3.75
N LEU A 134 8.15 8.67 -2.46
CA LEU A 134 6.87 8.93 -1.78
C LEU A 134 6.18 10.16 -2.34
N ALA A 135 6.92 11.23 -2.66
CA ALA A 135 6.36 12.41 -3.31
C ALA A 135 5.75 12.03 -4.67
N ALA A 136 6.46 11.27 -5.50
CA ALA A 136 5.93 10.84 -6.79
C ALA A 136 4.63 10.02 -6.66
N ILE A 137 4.58 9.06 -5.74
CA ILE A 137 3.39 8.22 -5.53
C ILE A 137 2.22 9.04 -4.97
N LEU A 138 2.46 9.92 -3.98
CA LEU A 138 1.40 10.68 -3.31
C LEU A 138 0.90 11.87 -4.14
N GLU A 139 1.75 12.47 -4.99
CA GLU A 139 1.40 13.65 -5.80
C GLU A 139 0.94 13.29 -7.21
N ARG A 140 1.49 12.22 -7.80
CA ARG A 140 1.18 11.82 -9.19
C ARG A 140 0.36 10.52 -9.29
N GLY A 141 0.12 9.86 -8.16
CA GLY A 141 -0.65 8.63 -8.06
C GLY A 141 0.20 7.37 -8.24
N CYS A 142 -0.46 6.22 -8.08
CA CYS A 142 0.20 4.91 -8.18
C CYS A 142 0.90 4.68 -9.53
N LEU A 143 1.83 3.71 -9.56
CA LEU A 143 2.60 3.35 -10.75
C LEU A 143 1.70 3.05 -11.95
N SER A 144 0.60 2.30 -11.77
CA SER A 144 -0.33 1.99 -12.87
C SER A 144 -0.93 3.24 -13.51
N ARG A 145 -1.26 4.29 -12.72
CA ARG A 145 -1.74 5.56 -13.25
C ARG A 145 -0.66 6.33 -13.99
N ARG A 146 0.58 6.32 -13.50
CA ARG A 146 1.73 6.91 -14.18
C ARG A 146 2.02 6.21 -15.52
N ILE A 147 1.89 4.89 -15.57
CA ILE A 147 1.97 4.09 -16.82
C ILE A 147 0.84 4.46 -17.78
N LEU A 148 -0.41 4.54 -17.30
CA LEU A 148 -1.54 4.93 -18.16
C LEU A 148 -1.38 6.35 -18.73
N ALA A 149 -0.89 7.28 -17.91
CA ALA A 149 -0.58 8.65 -18.36
C ALA A 149 0.52 8.65 -19.43
N ALA A 150 1.58 7.85 -19.24
CA ALA A 150 2.65 7.65 -20.21
C ALA A 150 2.16 7.08 -21.55
N LEU A 151 1.21 6.14 -21.52
CA LEU A 151 0.62 5.58 -22.73
C LEU A 151 -0.20 6.62 -23.50
N GLY A 152 -0.81 7.58 -22.81
CA GLY A 152 -1.57 8.66 -23.46
C GLY A 152 -2.76 8.15 -24.28
N GLY A 153 -3.31 6.98 -23.92
CA GLY A 153 -4.36 6.30 -24.67
C GLY A 153 -3.89 5.41 -25.82
N ASP A 154 -2.61 5.44 -26.17
CA ASP A 154 -2.02 4.56 -27.18
C ASP A 154 -1.56 3.23 -26.54
N VAL A 155 -2.33 2.18 -26.80
CA VAL A 155 -2.08 0.81 -26.34
C VAL A 155 -1.50 -0.08 -27.45
N SER A 156 -0.91 0.53 -28.49
CA SER A 156 -0.15 -0.20 -29.49
C SER A 156 1.03 -0.94 -28.87
N ARG A 157 1.43 -2.04 -29.50
CA ARG A 157 2.58 -2.83 -29.04
C ARG A 157 3.85 -1.97 -28.98
N GLU A 158 4.04 -1.11 -29.98
CA GLU A 158 5.16 -0.21 -30.10
C GLU A 158 5.21 0.77 -28.91
N ARG A 159 4.06 1.38 -28.56
CA ARG A 159 3.98 2.29 -27.41
C ARG A 159 4.18 1.57 -26.09
N LEU A 160 3.59 0.40 -25.91
CA LEU A 160 3.77 -0.43 -24.72
C LEU A 160 5.25 -0.79 -24.53
N VAL A 161 5.93 -1.28 -25.57
CA VAL A 161 7.36 -1.59 -25.52
C VAL A 161 8.19 -0.36 -25.16
N ALA A 162 7.88 0.81 -25.73
CA ALA A 162 8.59 2.05 -25.41
C ALA A 162 8.39 2.48 -23.95
N VAL A 163 7.17 2.41 -23.42
CA VAL A 163 6.89 2.78 -22.01
C VAL A 163 7.53 1.80 -21.04
N TYR A 164 7.46 0.50 -21.31
CA TYR A 164 8.11 -0.52 -20.46
C TYR A 164 9.64 -0.52 -20.60
N GLY A 165 10.18 -0.11 -21.75
CA GLY A 165 11.61 0.18 -21.89
C GLY A 165 12.07 1.26 -20.92
N ARG A 166 11.32 2.38 -20.83
CA ARG A 166 11.61 3.42 -19.84
C ARG A 166 11.49 2.94 -18.39
N LEU A 167 10.55 2.03 -18.10
CA LEU A 167 10.48 1.40 -16.76
C LEU A 167 11.73 0.56 -16.47
N ALA A 168 12.25 -0.17 -17.46
CA ALA A 168 13.50 -0.92 -17.32
C ALA A 168 14.70 0.03 -17.10
N ASP A 169 14.75 1.15 -17.82
CA ASP A 169 15.77 2.18 -17.60
C ASP A 169 15.69 2.76 -16.17
N CYS A 170 14.48 3.04 -15.67
CA CYS A 170 14.27 3.47 -14.28
C CYS A 170 14.72 2.42 -13.26
N LEU A 171 14.43 1.14 -13.51
CA LEU A 171 14.87 0.05 -12.66
C LEU A 171 16.39 -0.03 -12.59
N GLU A 172 17.06 0.05 -13.74
CA GLU A 172 18.52 0.02 -13.84
C GLU A 172 19.17 1.24 -13.14
N ALA A 173 18.60 2.42 -13.32
CA ALA A 173 19.09 3.67 -12.71
C ALA A 173 18.72 3.81 -11.23
N GLY A 174 17.78 3.02 -10.71
CA GLY A 174 17.23 3.20 -9.36
C GLY A 174 16.37 4.46 -9.23
N GLU A 175 15.79 4.92 -10.33
CA GLU A 175 15.03 6.17 -10.41
C GLU A 175 13.52 5.92 -10.48
N VAL A 176 12.76 6.97 -10.17
CA VAL A 176 11.30 6.94 -10.12
C VAL A 176 10.72 7.20 -11.51
N PHE A 177 9.70 6.45 -11.90
CA PHE A 177 9.06 6.59 -13.21
C PHE A 177 7.96 7.66 -13.18
N TYR A 178 8.19 8.83 -13.79
CA TYR A 178 7.26 9.96 -13.66
C TYR A 178 6.12 10.04 -14.69
N GLY A 179 6.12 9.16 -15.71
CA GLY A 179 5.21 9.20 -16.86
C GLY A 179 5.89 9.63 -18.16
#